data_AF-A0A7S8HS78-F1
#
_entry.id   AF-A0A7S8HS78-F1
#
_cell.length_a   1.000
_cell.length_b   1.000
_cell.length_c   1.000
_cell.angle_alpha   90.00
_cell.angle_beta   90.00
_cell.angle_gamma   90.00
#
_symmetry.space_group_name_H-M   'P 1'
#
loop_
_entity.id
_entity.type
_entity.pdbx_description
1 polymer ?
#
loop_
_entity_poly.entity_id
_entity_poly.type
_entity_poly.pdbx_seq_one_letter_code
_entity_poly.pdbx_strand_id
1 'polypeptide(L)'
;MASAAFASPKDNPWETADFPESGTDLVTKVHRKSYEAISPSRPELSQAGNTILVAGASTGIGYTIAESFAAASAQRVIITGRRQDVLDEAATKIKAKYPKVEVVPIINDFADEAATHGLWAKLAADGIFVDVLVLNAAKMWLPNTLLGLGFDTFKDGLAVNVAAPYLWTSLFHKQREVNPDRKLALISLSTGAIHATQVAVPIPLYSLTKSAYTMMMNEIAMTVPAHEMKVLAFDPGLHYTESFARFADENSLQWDDIKLPGDFAVWAASEEAEFLHGRFVWAKWDVNELKSVPLRTKIEQNPSLFRVGVSGF
;
A
#
# COMPACT_ATOMS: atom_id res chain seq x y z
N MET A 1 -4.14 25.50 12.06
CA MET A 1 -4.28 26.00 10.67
C MET A 1 -5.70 25.72 10.24
N ALA A 2 -6.37 26.71 9.67
CA ALA A 2 -7.80 26.65 9.36
C ALA A 2 -8.11 25.45 8.45
N SER A 3 -9.09 24.65 8.87
CA SER A 3 -9.83 23.76 7.98
C SER A 3 -10.19 24.56 6.74
N ALA A 4 -9.81 24.09 5.55
CA ALA A 4 -10.46 24.52 4.32
C ALA A 4 -11.86 23.90 4.35
N ALA A 5 -12.72 24.44 5.22
CA ALA A 5 -14.11 24.08 5.28
C ALA A 5 -14.69 24.46 3.92
N PHE A 6 -15.21 23.47 3.21
CA PHE A 6 -16.05 23.73 2.04
C PHE A 6 -17.13 24.73 2.44
N ALA A 7 -17.38 25.73 1.58
CA ALA A 7 -18.26 26.85 1.88
C ALA A 7 -19.69 26.41 2.26
N SER A 8 -20.10 25.21 1.86
CA SER A 8 -21.27 24.51 2.39
C SER A 8 -21.08 22.98 2.32
N PRO A 9 -21.87 22.18 3.08
CA PRO A 9 -21.90 20.71 2.95
C PRO A 9 -22.24 20.25 1.53
N LYS A 10 -23.06 21.01 0.79
CA LYS A 10 -23.38 20.71 -0.63
C LYS A 10 -22.19 20.89 -1.57
N ASP A 11 -21.13 21.59 -1.13
CA ASP A 11 -19.89 21.77 -1.86
C ASP A 11 -18.79 20.80 -1.40
N ASN A 12 -19.12 19.85 -0.50
CA ASN A 12 -18.20 18.81 -0.09
C ASN A 12 -18.19 17.69 -1.15
N PRO A 13 -17.16 17.62 -2.01
CA PRO A 13 -17.09 16.63 -3.09
C PRO A 13 -17.08 15.18 -2.58
N TRP A 14 -16.79 14.95 -1.30
CA TRP A 14 -16.82 13.63 -0.67
C TRP A 14 -18.23 13.14 -0.35
N GLU A 15 -19.20 14.04 -0.15
CA GLU A 15 -20.60 13.68 0.12
C GLU A 15 -21.35 13.26 -1.15
N THR A 16 -20.88 13.70 -2.32
CA THR A 16 -21.47 13.39 -3.62
C THR A 16 -20.67 12.39 -4.45
N ALA A 17 -19.48 11.98 -3.98
CA ALA A 17 -18.65 11.02 -4.71
C ALA A 17 -19.26 9.62 -4.65
N ASP A 18 -19.49 9.01 -5.81
CA ASP A 18 -19.81 7.60 -5.89
C ASP A 18 -18.53 6.77 -5.71
N PHE A 19 -18.49 5.97 -4.65
CA PHE A 19 -17.37 5.07 -4.35
C PHE A 19 -17.73 3.68 -4.86
N PRO A 20 -17.10 3.20 -5.95
CA PRO A 20 -17.45 1.91 -6.50
C PRO A 20 -17.12 0.79 -5.50
N GLU A 21 -18.02 -0.18 -5.36
CA GLU A 21 -17.83 -1.27 -4.40
C GLU A 21 -16.68 -2.21 -4.79
N SER A 22 -16.53 -2.47 -6.10
CA SER A 22 -15.54 -3.39 -6.67
C SER A 22 -14.66 -2.76 -7.75
N GLY A 23 -15.05 -1.63 -8.35
CA GLY A 23 -14.35 -1.06 -9.53
C GLY A 23 -14.35 -1.96 -10.78
N THR A 24 -15.03 -3.13 -10.75
CA THR A 24 -15.12 -4.08 -11.86
C THR A 24 -16.27 -5.07 -11.67
N ASP A 25 -16.86 -5.54 -12.77
CA ASP A 25 -17.86 -6.62 -12.74
C ASP A 25 -17.21 -8.04 -12.76
N LEU A 26 -15.88 -8.12 -12.76
CA LEU A 26 -15.15 -9.40 -12.83
C LEU A 26 -15.12 -10.16 -11.50
N VAL A 27 -15.25 -9.44 -10.38
CA VAL A 27 -15.33 -10.02 -9.04
C VAL A 27 -16.72 -9.69 -8.52
N THR A 28 -17.50 -10.71 -8.22
CA THR A 28 -18.89 -10.57 -7.77
C THR A 28 -19.00 -10.47 -6.26
N LYS A 29 -18.00 -10.98 -5.53
CA LYS A 29 -17.98 -10.94 -4.07
C LYS A 29 -16.94 -9.96 -3.55
N VAL A 30 -17.42 -8.98 -2.78
CA VAL A 30 -16.58 -7.99 -2.09
C VAL A 30 -16.69 -8.13 -0.58
N HIS A 31 -15.60 -7.80 0.10
CA HIS A 31 -15.47 -7.82 1.55
C HIS A 31 -15.23 -6.41 2.08
N ARG A 32 -15.81 -6.12 3.24
CA ARG A 32 -15.58 -4.89 4.00
C ARG A 32 -14.82 -5.13 5.30
N LYS A 33 -14.51 -6.40 5.57
CA LYS A 33 -13.83 -6.90 6.76
C LYS A 33 -12.88 -8.00 6.34
N SER A 34 -11.88 -8.28 7.19
CA SER A 34 -11.05 -9.47 6.99
C SER A 34 -11.90 -10.75 7.02
N TYR A 35 -11.42 -11.76 6.31
CA TYR A 35 -12.10 -13.04 6.10
C TYR A 35 -11.08 -14.17 6.03
N GLU A 36 -11.57 -15.41 6.14
CA GLU A 36 -10.73 -16.61 6.34
C GLU A 36 -9.56 -16.71 5.35
N ALA A 37 -9.81 -16.51 4.05
CA ALA A 37 -8.81 -16.74 3.02
C ALA A 37 -7.62 -15.75 3.04
N ILE A 38 -7.74 -14.61 3.71
CA ILE A 38 -6.62 -13.67 3.89
C ILE A 38 -6.13 -13.62 5.35
N SER A 39 -6.66 -14.48 6.22
CA SER A 39 -6.31 -14.44 7.64
C SER A 39 -4.81 -14.69 7.84
N PRO A 40 -4.09 -13.82 8.58
CA PRO A 40 -2.66 -13.97 8.82
C PRO A 40 -2.32 -15.20 9.68
N SER A 41 -3.31 -15.81 10.34
CA SER A 41 -3.13 -17.04 11.10
C SER A 41 -3.02 -18.30 10.23
N ARG A 42 -3.28 -18.18 8.91
CA ARG A 42 -3.18 -19.31 7.98
C ARG A 42 -1.73 -19.77 7.85
N PRO A 43 -1.43 -21.07 7.98
CA PRO A 43 -0.08 -21.59 7.80
C PRO A 43 0.53 -21.26 6.44
N GLU A 44 -0.29 -21.25 5.37
CA GLU A 44 0.17 -20.95 4.01
C GLU A 44 0.58 -19.49 3.82
N LEU A 45 0.20 -18.61 4.76
CA LEU A 45 0.50 -17.18 4.72
C LEU A 45 1.58 -16.78 5.74
N SER A 46 2.17 -17.77 6.43
CA SER A 46 3.22 -17.55 7.43
C SER A 46 4.40 -16.76 6.86
N GLN A 47 4.92 -15.86 7.69
CA GLN A 47 6.07 -14.99 7.41
C GLN A 47 7.25 -15.34 8.32
N ALA A 48 7.22 -16.53 8.94
CA ALA A 48 8.32 -17.01 9.77
C ALA A 48 9.65 -16.98 9.01
N GLY A 49 10.66 -16.36 9.61
CA GLY A 49 11.98 -16.14 8.99
C GLY A 49 12.10 -14.88 8.12
N ASN A 50 10.97 -14.24 7.77
CA ASN A 50 10.99 -13.05 6.93
C ASN A 50 11.14 -11.76 7.76
N THR A 51 11.92 -10.82 7.22
CA THR A 51 11.97 -9.42 7.66
C THR A 51 11.05 -8.58 6.78
N ILE A 52 10.12 -7.89 7.42
CA ILE A 52 9.13 -7.02 6.79
C ILE A 52 9.48 -5.58 7.09
N LEU A 53 9.53 -4.71 6.07
CA LEU A 53 9.70 -3.27 6.23
C LEU A 53 8.43 -2.56 5.77
N VAL A 54 7.75 -1.87 6.67
CA VAL A 54 6.52 -1.12 6.36
C VAL A 54 6.81 0.38 6.46
N ALA A 55 6.83 1.04 5.29
CA ALA A 55 7.07 2.46 5.20
C ALA A 55 5.83 3.27 5.63
N GLY A 56 5.94 4.07 6.68
CA GLY A 56 4.82 4.86 7.23
C GLY A 56 3.85 4.03 8.07
N ALA A 57 4.34 3.33 9.09
CA ALA A 57 3.56 2.36 9.87
C ALA A 57 3.31 2.75 11.33
N SER A 58 3.47 4.02 11.67
CA SER A 58 3.22 4.51 13.03
C SER A 58 1.73 4.54 13.40
N THR A 59 0.83 4.72 12.44
CA THR A 59 -0.63 4.80 12.65
C THR A 59 -1.41 4.28 11.44
N GLY A 60 -2.74 4.18 11.58
CA GLY A 60 -3.67 3.89 10.47
C GLY A 60 -3.39 2.58 9.74
N ILE A 61 -3.56 2.59 8.42
CA ILE A 61 -3.42 1.39 7.56
C ILE A 61 -2.03 0.76 7.71
N GLY A 62 -0.97 1.57 7.72
CA GLY A 62 0.41 1.06 7.86
C GLY A 62 0.66 0.35 9.19
N TYR A 63 0.12 0.87 10.30
CA TYR A 63 0.17 0.18 11.60
C TYR A 63 -0.54 -1.18 11.52
N THR A 64 -1.74 -1.22 10.95
CA THR A 64 -2.50 -2.46 10.86
C THR A 64 -1.83 -3.49 9.93
N ILE A 65 -1.17 -3.04 8.86
CA ILE A 65 -0.35 -3.93 8.04
C ILE A 65 0.81 -4.51 8.85
N ALA A 66 1.56 -3.68 9.59
CA ALA A 66 2.63 -4.16 10.46
C ALA A 66 2.13 -5.16 11.52
N GLU A 67 0.97 -4.90 12.10
CA GLU A 67 0.31 -5.81 13.05
C GLU A 67 -0.09 -7.14 12.40
N SER A 68 -0.66 -7.13 11.20
CA SER A 68 -1.03 -8.35 10.47
C SER A 68 0.20 -9.19 10.08
N PHE A 69 1.31 -8.58 9.68
CA PHE A 69 2.56 -9.30 9.44
C PHE A 69 3.14 -9.92 10.72
N ALA A 70 3.03 -9.22 11.86
CA ALA A 70 3.40 -9.80 13.15
C ALA A 70 2.48 -10.98 13.54
N ALA A 71 1.17 -10.87 13.27
CA ALA A 71 0.21 -11.96 13.45
C ALA A 71 0.52 -13.17 12.55
N ALA A 72 1.10 -12.93 11.37
CA ALA A 72 1.60 -13.95 10.44
C ALA A 72 2.96 -14.53 10.85
N SER A 73 3.41 -14.31 12.09
CA SER A 73 4.66 -14.84 12.63
C SER A 73 5.92 -14.35 11.91
N ALA A 74 5.91 -13.14 11.34
CA ALA A 74 7.11 -12.49 10.82
C ALA A 74 8.27 -12.58 11.82
N GLN A 75 9.50 -12.83 11.36
CA GLN A 75 10.66 -12.81 12.25
C GLN A 75 10.90 -11.40 12.78
N ARG A 76 10.88 -10.43 11.87
CA ARG A 76 11.12 -9.02 12.16
C ARG A 76 10.13 -8.16 11.40
N VAL A 77 9.57 -7.15 12.07
CA VAL A 77 8.76 -6.09 11.46
C VAL A 77 9.42 -4.75 11.78
N ILE A 78 9.98 -4.13 10.75
CA ILE A 78 10.57 -2.79 10.80
C ILE A 78 9.47 -1.80 10.41
N ILE A 79 9.21 -0.82 11.27
CA ILE A 79 8.23 0.24 11.03
C ILE A 79 8.95 1.58 10.91
N THR A 80 8.58 2.36 9.89
CA THR A 80 9.14 3.71 9.73
C THR A 80 8.08 4.80 9.86
N GLY A 81 8.53 5.99 10.23
CA GLY A 81 7.71 7.17 10.41
C GLY A 81 8.54 8.35 10.90
N ARG A 82 7.91 9.51 11.02
CA ARG A 82 8.62 10.77 11.34
C ARG A 82 8.62 11.12 12.84
N ARG A 83 7.77 10.45 13.62
CA ARG A 83 7.52 10.74 15.04
C ARG A 83 7.99 9.56 15.88
N GLN A 84 9.04 9.74 16.67
CA GLN A 84 9.65 8.66 17.47
C GLN A 84 8.69 8.11 18.52
N ASP A 85 8.05 9.00 19.27
CA ASP A 85 7.07 8.68 20.31
C ASP A 85 5.93 7.80 19.78
N VAL A 86 5.38 8.15 18.62
CA VAL A 86 4.29 7.40 17.99
C VAL A 86 4.77 6.05 17.44
N LEU A 87 6.00 5.98 16.91
CA LEU A 87 6.62 4.73 16.48
C LEU A 87 6.87 3.78 17.66
N ASP A 88 7.37 4.29 18.78
CA ASP A 88 7.64 3.50 19.97
C ASP A 88 6.35 2.95 20.58
N GLU A 89 5.28 3.76 20.60
CA GLU A 89 3.95 3.32 21.02
C GLU A 89 3.42 2.21 20.10
N ALA A 90 3.52 2.38 18.78
CA ALA A 90 3.14 1.38 17.79
C ALA A 90 3.91 0.07 17.98
N ALA A 91 5.25 0.15 18.10
CA ALA A 91 6.11 -1.00 18.31
C ALA A 91 5.76 -1.75 19.60
N THR A 92 5.51 -1.00 20.68
CA THR A 92 5.12 -1.56 21.98
C THR A 92 3.80 -2.32 21.90
N LYS A 93 2.78 -1.75 21.23
CA LYS A 93 1.47 -2.42 21.05
C LYS A 93 1.60 -3.72 20.25
N ILE A 94 2.36 -3.71 19.15
CA ILE A 94 2.60 -4.92 18.34
C ILE A 94 3.36 -5.96 19.17
N LYS A 95 4.43 -5.56 19.86
CA LYS A 95 5.24 -6.47 20.68
C LYS A 95 4.47 -7.09 21.84
N ALA A 96 3.55 -6.34 22.47
CA ALA A 96 2.70 -6.85 23.53
C ALA A 96 1.76 -7.97 23.05
N LYS A 97 1.23 -7.85 21.83
CA LYS A 97 0.39 -8.90 21.21
C LYS A 97 1.22 -10.06 20.66
N TYR A 98 2.41 -9.78 20.13
CA TYR A 98 3.26 -10.75 19.42
C TYR A 98 4.69 -10.76 19.98
N PRO A 99 4.90 -11.30 21.20
CA PRO A 99 6.18 -11.18 21.92
C PRO A 99 7.35 -11.88 21.23
N LYS A 100 7.09 -12.82 20.31
CA LYS A 100 8.12 -13.53 19.55
C LYS A 100 8.66 -12.75 18.34
N VAL A 101 7.93 -11.73 17.88
CA VAL A 101 8.31 -10.91 16.71
C VAL A 101 9.27 -9.82 17.16
N GLU A 102 10.37 -9.63 16.45
CA GLU A 102 11.23 -8.45 16.63
C GLU A 102 10.56 -7.25 15.96
N VAL A 103 10.22 -6.21 16.73
CA VAL A 103 9.60 -4.99 16.19
C VAL A 103 10.57 -3.84 16.31
N VAL A 104 10.97 -3.25 15.18
CA VAL A 104 12.04 -2.25 15.12
C VAL A 104 11.49 -0.93 14.60
N PRO A 105 11.28 0.07 15.47
CA PRO A 105 10.93 1.42 15.04
C PRO A 105 12.17 2.17 14.51
N ILE A 106 12.06 2.78 13.33
CA ILE A 106 13.12 3.61 12.74
C ILE A 106 12.53 4.96 12.29
N ILE A 107 13.10 6.06 12.78
CA ILE A 107 12.75 7.39 12.27
C ILE A 107 13.25 7.49 10.83
N ASN A 108 12.34 7.83 9.93
CA ASN A 108 12.67 8.18 8.57
C ASN A 108 11.54 9.04 7.97
N ASP A 109 11.91 10.10 7.26
CA ASP A 109 10.98 10.77 6.35
C ASP A 109 11.05 10.07 5.00
N PHE A 110 9.91 9.52 4.58
CA PHE A 110 9.78 8.73 3.37
C PHE A 110 10.30 9.44 2.12
N ALA A 111 10.17 10.78 2.07
CA ALA A 111 10.58 11.60 0.94
C ALA A 111 12.01 12.18 1.07
N ASP A 112 12.71 11.92 2.18
CA ASP A 112 14.09 12.33 2.36
C ASP A 112 15.04 11.28 1.78
N GLU A 113 15.69 11.64 0.67
CA GLU A 113 16.64 10.81 -0.05
C GLU A 113 17.82 10.37 0.83
N ALA A 114 18.43 11.31 1.57
CA ALA A 114 19.60 11.03 2.39
C ALA A 114 19.23 10.14 3.58
N ALA A 115 18.10 10.40 4.24
CA ALA A 115 17.60 9.55 5.33
C ALA A 115 17.25 8.14 4.83
N THR A 116 16.72 8.02 3.61
CA THR A 116 16.38 6.73 3.00
C THR A 116 17.66 5.93 2.67
N HIS A 117 18.66 6.55 2.05
CA HIS A 117 19.96 5.91 1.84
C HIS A 117 20.62 5.49 3.16
N GLY A 118 20.58 6.35 4.19
CA GLY A 118 21.11 6.05 5.51
C GLY A 118 20.43 4.85 6.16
N LEU A 119 19.10 4.75 6.06
CA LEU A 119 18.33 3.59 6.54
C LEU A 119 18.79 2.30 5.86
N TRP A 120 18.81 2.26 4.53
CA TRP A 120 19.21 1.06 3.79
C TRP A 120 20.67 0.67 4.02
N ALA A 121 21.58 1.64 4.11
CA ALA A 121 22.97 1.40 4.45
C ALA A 121 23.13 0.81 5.86
N LYS A 122 22.36 1.29 6.83
CA LYS A 122 22.34 0.75 8.19
C LYS A 122 21.83 -0.69 8.21
N LEU A 123 20.71 -0.99 7.53
CA LEU A 123 20.19 -2.36 7.44
C LEU A 123 21.23 -3.31 6.85
N ALA A 124 21.89 -2.90 5.76
CA ALA A 124 22.96 -3.68 5.14
C ALA A 124 24.15 -3.91 6.08
N ALA A 125 24.60 -2.87 6.81
CA ALA A 125 25.70 -2.97 7.77
C ALA A 125 25.36 -3.90 8.96
N ASP A 126 24.09 -3.91 9.38
CA ASP A 126 23.58 -4.78 10.44
C ASP A 126 23.30 -6.23 9.93
N GLY A 127 23.54 -6.51 8.64
CA GLY A 127 23.28 -7.81 8.03
C GLY A 127 21.80 -8.14 7.86
N ILE A 128 20.93 -7.12 7.90
CA ILE A 128 19.48 -7.26 7.79
C ILE A 128 19.08 -7.21 6.32
N PHE A 129 18.61 -8.34 5.81
CA PHE A 129 17.97 -8.44 4.50
C PHE A 129 16.45 -8.32 4.65
N VAL A 130 15.82 -7.41 3.92
CA VAL A 130 14.37 -7.21 3.89
C VAL A 130 13.76 -8.11 2.81
N ASP A 131 12.82 -8.98 3.19
CA ASP A 131 12.11 -9.90 2.28
C ASP A 131 10.87 -9.24 1.68
N VAL A 132 10.15 -8.47 2.50
CA VAL A 132 8.90 -7.82 2.11
C VAL A 132 8.99 -6.32 2.38
N LEU A 133 8.85 -5.52 1.34
CA LEU A 133 8.71 -4.07 1.45
C LEU A 133 7.25 -3.70 1.20
N VAL A 134 6.65 -3.00 2.16
CA VAL A 134 5.32 -2.40 2.02
C VAL A 134 5.46 -0.89 1.88
N LEU A 135 5.09 -0.37 0.71
CA LEU A 135 5.04 1.06 0.42
C LEU A 135 3.64 1.60 0.74
N ASN A 136 3.42 1.97 2.01
CA ASN A 136 2.18 2.56 2.50
C ASN A 136 2.24 4.10 2.59
N ALA A 137 3.40 4.66 2.93
CA ALA A 137 3.58 6.09 3.10
C ALA A 137 3.14 6.88 1.84
N ALA A 138 2.24 7.84 2.04
CA ALA A 138 1.78 8.74 1.01
C ALA A 138 1.30 10.05 1.64
N LYS A 139 1.24 11.10 0.82
CA LYS A 139 0.63 12.37 1.19
C LYS A 139 -0.56 12.63 0.29
N MET A 140 -1.63 13.14 0.88
CA MET A 140 -2.82 13.62 0.19
C MET A 140 -2.99 15.10 0.54
N TRP A 141 -3.10 15.96 -0.46
CA TRP A 141 -3.26 17.40 -0.26
C TRP A 141 -4.73 17.75 -0.12
N LEU A 142 -5.01 18.90 0.48
CA LEU A 142 -6.38 19.41 0.57
C LEU A 142 -6.97 19.61 -0.84
N PRO A 143 -8.30 19.47 -1.00
CA PRO A 143 -8.95 19.57 -2.29
C PRO A 143 -8.71 20.92 -2.94
N ASN A 144 -8.18 20.87 -4.16
CA ASN A 144 -7.91 22.02 -5.02
C ASN A 144 -7.80 21.52 -6.46
N THR A 145 -7.97 22.39 -7.45
CA THR A 145 -7.74 22.04 -8.85
C THR A 145 -6.24 21.92 -9.13
N LEU A 146 -5.83 21.12 -10.12
CA LEU A 146 -4.42 21.06 -10.57
C LEU A 146 -3.86 22.45 -10.94
N LEU A 147 -4.70 23.30 -11.54
CA LEU A 147 -4.32 24.66 -11.91
C LEU A 147 -4.27 25.63 -10.72
N GLY A 148 -4.89 25.29 -9.59
CA GLY A 148 -4.93 26.11 -8.37
C GLY A 148 -3.94 25.72 -7.28
N LEU A 149 -3.23 24.60 -7.42
CA LEU A 149 -2.31 24.06 -6.41
C LEU A 149 -0.98 24.82 -6.28
N GLY A 150 -0.55 25.48 -7.37
CA GLY A 150 0.77 26.09 -7.48
C GLY A 150 1.89 25.07 -7.75
N PHE A 151 2.99 25.55 -8.33
CA PHE A 151 4.08 24.69 -8.81
C PHE A 151 4.80 23.94 -7.68
N ASP A 152 5.06 24.57 -6.55
CA ASP A 152 5.77 23.93 -5.43
C ASP A 152 4.97 22.78 -4.81
N THR A 153 3.65 22.93 -4.68
CA THR A 153 2.77 21.84 -4.21
C THR A 153 2.73 20.68 -5.21
N PHE A 154 2.69 20.99 -6.51
CA PHE A 154 2.74 19.96 -7.55
C PHE A 154 4.06 19.18 -7.51
N LYS A 155 5.19 19.89 -7.39
CA LYS A 155 6.53 19.32 -7.26
C LYS A 155 6.67 18.46 -6.00
N ASP A 156 6.19 18.94 -4.85
CA ASP A 156 6.11 18.17 -3.59
C ASP A 156 5.30 16.88 -3.78
N GLY A 157 4.19 16.94 -4.54
CA GLY A 157 3.39 15.76 -4.84
C GLY A 157 4.12 14.68 -5.62
N LEU A 158 4.86 15.08 -6.66
CA LEU A 158 5.70 14.16 -7.41
C LEU A 158 6.85 13.61 -6.55
N ALA A 159 7.48 14.44 -5.73
CA ALA A 159 8.57 14.01 -4.85
C ALA A 159 8.09 12.93 -3.86
N VAL A 160 7.01 13.18 -3.14
CA VAL A 160 6.54 12.29 -2.06
C VAL A 160 5.88 11.02 -2.59
N ASN A 161 5.00 11.13 -3.59
CA ASN A 161 4.18 9.99 -4.02
C ASN A 161 4.73 9.24 -5.24
N VAL A 162 5.75 9.75 -5.92
CA VAL A 162 6.33 9.13 -7.14
C VAL A 162 7.83 8.88 -6.98
N ALA A 163 8.63 9.92 -6.77
CA ALA A 163 10.09 9.81 -6.72
C ALA A 163 10.58 9.03 -5.49
N ALA A 164 10.01 9.29 -4.32
CA ALA A 164 10.37 8.57 -3.11
C ALA A 164 10.09 7.06 -3.22
N PRO A 165 8.88 6.59 -3.58
CA PRO A 165 8.65 5.15 -3.76
C PRO A 165 9.58 4.48 -4.78
N TYR A 166 9.99 5.20 -5.84
CA TYR A 166 11.01 4.69 -6.77
C TYR A 166 12.34 4.42 -6.07
N LEU A 167 12.84 5.38 -5.29
CA LEU A 167 14.09 5.23 -4.53
C LEU A 167 14.03 4.02 -3.58
N TRP A 168 12.93 3.89 -2.83
CA TRP A 168 12.72 2.76 -1.92
C TRP A 168 12.72 1.42 -2.64
N THR A 169 12.00 1.32 -3.76
CA THR A 169 11.97 0.11 -4.59
C THR A 169 13.35 -0.23 -5.17
N SER A 170 14.09 0.78 -5.66
CA SER A 170 15.43 0.59 -6.21
C SER A 170 16.40 0.05 -5.15
N LEU A 171 16.41 0.62 -3.94
CA LEU A 171 17.28 0.17 -2.85
C LEU A 171 16.87 -1.21 -2.31
N PHE A 172 15.57 -1.49 -2.26
CA PHE A 172 15.05 -2.81 -1.88
C PHE A 172 15.51 -3.90 -2.86
N HIS A 173 15.37 -3.66 -4.16
CA HIS A 173 15.81 -4.58 -5.22
C HIS A 173 17.33 -4.79 -5.22
N LYS A 174 18.10 -3.72 -4.95
CA LYS A 174 19.57 -3.77 -4.91
C LYS A 174 20.14 -4.80 -3.92
N GLN A 175 19.41 -5.16 -2.86
CA GLN A 175 19.84 -6.20 -1.92
C GLN A 175 20.14 -7.54 -2.59
N ARG A 176 19.55 -7.83 -3.76
CA ARG A 176 19.83 -9.06 -4.52
C ARG A 176 21.26 -9.14 -5.07
N GLU A 177 22.00 -8.03 -5.15
CA GLU A 177 23.43 -8.06 -5.45
C GLU A 177 24.22 -8.83 -4.36
N VAL A 178 23.67 -8.90 -3.14
CA VAL A 178 24.25 -9.62 -2.00
C VAL A 178 23.69 -11.04 -1.89
N ASN A 179 22.39 -11.23 -2.13
CA ASN A 179 21.74 -12.54 -2.06
C ASN A 179 20.72 -12.71 -3.20
N PRO A 180 21.14 -13.19 -4.38
CA PRO A 180 20.30 -13.28 -5.57
C PRO A 180 19.23 -14.38 -5.47
N ASP A 181 19.43 -15.38 -4.62
CA ASP A 181 18.51 -16.52 -4.47
C ASP A 181 17.30 -16.18 -3.58
N ARG A 182 17.36 -15.06 -2.86
CA ARG A 182 16.31 -14.65 -1.93
C ARG A 182 15.24 -13.84 -2.65
N LYS A 183 14.07 -14.44 -2.82
CA LYS A 183 12.90 -13.83 -3.47
C LYS A 183 12.37 -12.65 -2.64
N LEU A 184 12.08 -11.56 -3.33
CA LEU A 184 11.52 -10.33 -2.75
C LEU A 184 10.00 -10.23 -2.99
N ALA A 185 9.28 -9.56 -2.08
CA ALA A 185 7.89 -9.15 -2.30
C ALA A 185 7.71 -7.64 -2.04
N LEU A 186 7.33 -6.91 -3.08
CA LEU A 186 7.00 -5.50 -3.02
C LEU A 186 5.48 -5.30 -3.03
N ILE A 187 4.95 -4.83 -1.92
CA ILE A 187 3.52 -4.57 -1.74
C ILE A 187 3.28 -3.05 -1.77
N SER A 188 2.59 -2.60 -2.80
CA SER A 188 2.45 -1.18 -3.14
C SER A 188 1.03 -0.69 -2.89
N LEU A 189 0.81 0.11 -1.85
CA LEU A 189 -0.53 0.67 -1.63
C LEU A 189 -0.80 1.75 -2.66
N SER A 190 -1.89 1.60 -3.39
CA SER A 190 -2.40 2.57 -4.36
C SER A 190 -3.76 3.07 -3.89
N THR A 191 -4.70 3.30 -4.80
CA THR A 191 -6.04 3.81 -4.48
C THR A 191 -7.01 3.50 -5.62
N GLY A 192 -8.28 3.26 -5.30
CA GLY A 192 -9.36 3.15 -6.28
C GLY A 192 -9.52 4.43 -7.12
N ALA A 193 -9.04 5.58 -6.63
CA ALA A 193 -9.07 6.86 -7.34
C ALA A 193 -8.21 6.89 -8.62
N ILE A 194 -7.40 5.86 -8.91
CA ILE A 194 -6.66 5.77 -10.18
C ILE A 194 -7.53 5.33 -11.36
N HIS A 195 -8.69 4.72 -11.11
CA HIS A 195 -9.64 4.35 -12.16
C HIS A 195 -11.10 4.74 -11.88
N ALA A 196 -11.44 5.11 -10.64
CA ALA A 196 -12.74 5.67 -10.27
C ALA A 196 -12.70 7.20 -10.42
N THR A 197 -13.06 7.70 -11.62
CA THR A 197 -12.89 9.11 -12.00
C THR A 197 -13.64 10.08 -11.09
N GLN A 198 -14.78 9.69 -10.50
CA GLN A 198 -15.52 10.53 -9.56
C GLN A 198 -14.81 10.71 -8.22
N VAL A 199 -14.12 9.67 -7.73
CA VAL A 199 -13.30 9.74 -6.50
C VAL A 199 -12.04 10.59 -6.71
N ALA A 200 -11.55 10.70 -7.96
CA ALA A 200 -10.38 11.51 -8.29
C ALA A 200 -10.63 13.02 -8.23
N VAL A 201 -11.86 13.47 -8.49
CA VAL A 201 -12.25 14.89 -8.55
C VAL A 201 -11.83 15.69 -7.29
N PRO A 202 -12.11 15.24 -6.05
CA PRO A 202 -11.71 15.97 -4.85
C PRO A 202 -10.20 16.01 -4.62
N ILE A 203 -9.42 15.12 -5.23
CA ILE A 203 -8.01 14.88 -4.87
C ILE A 203 -7.14 14.70 -6.12
N PRO A 204 -7.15 15.66 -7.06
CA PRO A 204 -6.62 15.42 -8.39
C PRO A 204 -5.10 15.25 -8.40
N LEU A 205 -4.34 15.92 -7.52
CA LEU A 205 -2.90 15.69 -7.38
C LEU A 205 -2.61 14.30 -6.78
N TYR A 206 -3.41 13.84 -5.84
CA TYR A 206 -3.26 12.50 -5.25
C TYR A 206 -3.57 11.43 -6.29
N SER A 207 -4.72 11.51 -6.97
CA SER A 207 -5.07 10.57 -8.04
C SER A 207 -4.02 10.57 -9.15
N LEU A 208 -3.57 11.73 -9.63
CA LEU A 208 -2.50 11.84 -10.64
C LEU A 208 -1.22 11.15 -10.18
N THR A 209 -0.74 11.45 -8.98
CA THR A 209 0.52 10.88 -8.47
C THR A 209 0.41 9.40 -8.18
N LYS A 210 -0.74 8.91 -7.68
CA LYS A 210 -0.98 7.48 -7.47
C LYS A 210 -1.15 6.71 -8.78
N SER A 211 -1.71 7.34 -9.82
CA SER A 211 -1.75 6.77 -11.18
C SER A 211 -0.33 6.62 -11.74
N ALA A 212 0.50 7.66 -11.64
CA ALA A 212 1.91 7.61 -12.06
C ALA A 212 2.70 6.55 -11.29
N TYR A 213 2.54 6.50 -9.95
CA TYR A 213 3.12 5.50 -9.07
C TYR A 213 2.70 4.06 -9.45
N THR A 214 1.41 3.82 -9.69
CA THR A 214 0.93 2.47 -10.02
C THR A 214 1.42 2.02 -11.38
N MET A 215 1.44 2.93 -12.36
CA MET A 215 2.05 2.67 -13.66
C MET A 215 3.53 2.34 -13.53
N MET A 216 4.29 3.10 -12.74
CA MET A 216 5.70 2.83 -12.45
C MET A 216 5.90 1.43 -11.84
N MET A 217 5.05 0.99 -10.91
CA MET A 217 5.14 -0.35 -10.34
C MET A 217 4.84 -1.45 -11.38
N ASN A 218 3.92 -1.21 -12.31
CA ASN A 218 3.65 -2.14 -13.41
C ASN A 218 4.87 -2.25 -14.34
N GLU A 219 5.49 -1.13 -14.71
CA GLU A 219 6.69 -1.10 -15.58
C GLU A 219 7.89 -1.80 -14.92
N ILE A 220 8.11 -1.58 -13.62
CA ILE A 220 9.12 -2.31 -12.86
C ILE A 220 8.84 -3.82 -12.91
N ALA A 221 7.61 -4.24 -12.67
CA ALA A 221 7.23 -5.66 -12.71
C ALA A 221 7.40 -6.28 -14.11
N MET A 222 7.15 -5.52 -15.18
CA MET A 222 7.33 -6.02 -16.55
C MET A 222 8.79 -6.34 -16.91
N THR A 223 9.74 -5.80 -16.14
CA THR A 223 11.19 -6.00 -16.35
C THR A 223 11.85 -6.85 -15.28
N VAL A 224 11.11 -7.27 -14.23
CA VAL A 224 11.64 -8.07 -13.13
C VAL A 224 10.77 -9.32 -12.93
N PRO A 225 11.30 -10.53 -13.17
CA PRO A 225 10.53 -11.76 -13.00
C PRO A 225 9.99 -11.96 -11.57
N ALA A 226 8.77 -12.50 -11.47
CA ALA A 226 8.09 -12.73 -10.19
C ALA A 226 8.87 -13.62 -9.20
N HIS A 227 9.66 -14.57 -9.71
CA HIS A 227 10.49 -15.44 -8.87
C HIS A 227 11.65 -14.71 -8.20
N GLU A 228 12.06 -13.55 -8.73
CA GLU A 228 13.10 -12.73 -8.11
C GLU A 228 12.51 -11.62 -7.24
N MET A 229 11.49 -10.90 -7.75
CA MET A 229 10.74 -9.90 -7.00
C MET A 229 9.30 -9.85 -7.48
N LYS A 230 8.37 -10.28 -6.64
CA LYS A 230 6.95 -10.09 -6.91
C LYS A 230 6.56 -8.65 -6.57
N VAL A 231 5.87 -7.97 -7.49
CA VAL A 231 5.29 -6.65 -7.25
C VAL A 231 3.77 -6.76 -7.32
N LEU A 232 3.05 -6.25 -6.33
CA LEU A 232 1.59 -6.20 -6.33
C LEU A 232 1.12 -4.85 -5.80
N ALA A 233 0.33 -4.14 -6.60
CA ALA A 233 -0.32 -2.91 -6.17
C ALA A 233 -1.77 -3.19 -5.75
N PHE A 234 -2.26 -2.49 -4.72
CA PHE A 234 -3.67 -2.63 -4.37
C PHE A 234 -4.30 -1.37 -3.80
N ASP A 235 -5.61 -1.20 -4.02
CA ASP A 235 -6.44 -0.27 -3.27
C ASP A 235 -6.76 -0.86 -1.89
N PRO A 236 -6.43 -0.16 -0.78
CA PRO A 236 -6.67 -0.68 0.55
C PRO A 236 -8.15 -0.73 0.95
N GLY A 237 -9.02 0.02 0.27
CA GLY A 237 -10.39 0.27 0.70
C GLY A 237 -10.55 1.64 1.36
N LEU A 238 -11.77 1.93 1.81
CA LEU A 238 -12.13 3.23 2.38
C LEU A 238 -12.10 3.16 3.91
N HIS A 239 -11.11 3.79 4.54
CA HIS A 239 -10.89 3.68 5.98
C HIS A 239 -10.89 5.04 6.69
N TYR A 240 -11.55 5.09 7.83
CA TYR A 240 -11.42 6.23 8.73
C TYR A 240 -10.06 6.19 9.42
N THR A 241 -9.23 7.20 9.17
CA THR A 241 -7.89 7.33 9.75
C THR A 241 -7.64 8.78 10.17
N GLU A 242 -6.68 9.01 11.07
CA GLU A 242 -6.23 10.37 11.45
C GLU A 242 -5.93 11.23 10.22
N SER A 243 -5.31 10.65 9.19
CA SER A 243 -5.00 11.33 7.92
C SER A 243 -6.24 11.70 7.11
N PHE A 244 -7.32 10.92 7.21
CA PHE A 244 -8.56 11.14 6.47
C PHE A 244 -9.56 12.04 7.23
N ALA A 245 -9.45 12.13 8.56
CA ALA A 245 -10.36 12.90 9.42
C ALA A 245 -10.45 14.40 9.07
N ARG A 246 -9.48 14.95 8.33
CA ARG A 246 -9.52 16.33 7.82
C ARG A 246 -10.41 16.53 6.58
N PHE A 247 -10.87 15.44 5.96
CA PHE A 247 -11.66 15.46 4.72
C PHE A 247 -13.11 15.05 4.93
N ALA A 248 -13.37 14.17 5.90
CA ALA A 248 -14.70 13.63 6.16
C ALA A 248 -14.86 13.25 7.65
N ASP A 249 -16.10 13.30 8.14
CA ASP A 249 -16.48 12.89 9.50
C ASP A 249 -16.54 11.35 9.63
N GLU A 250 -16.29 10.82 10.83
CA GLU A 250 -16.32 9.36 11.07
C GLU A 250 -17.68 8.71 10.78
N ASN A 251 -18.77 9.48 10.76
CA ASN A 251 -20.12 8.96 10.49
C ASN A 251 -20.60 9.29 9.07
N SER A 252 -19.79 9.97 8.25
CA SER A 252 -20.21 10.49 6.94
C SER A 252 -20.18 9.46 5.82
N LEU A 253 -19.41 8.38 5.96
CA LEU A 253 -19.25 7.34 4.95
C LEU A 253 -19.38 5.96 5.59
N GLN A 254 -19.73 4.97 4.78
CA GLN A 254 -19.62 3.59 5.20
C GLN A 254 -18.14 3.20 5.10
N TRP A 255 -17.46 3.05 6.23
CA TRP A 255 -16.05 2.68 6.29
C TRP A 255 -15.86 1.17 6.25
N ASP A 256 -14.76 0.74 5.62
CA ASP A 256 -14.25 -0.63 5.69
C ASP A 256 -13.42 -0.82 6.96
N ASP A 257 -13.43 -2.03 7.52
CA ASP A 257 -12.62 -2.39 8.68
C ASP A 257 -11.14 -2.24 8.35
N ILE A 258 -10.40 -1.48 9.16
CA ILE A 258 -8.99 -1.16 8.94
C ILE A 258 -8.08 -2.41 8.97
N LYS A 259 -8.57 -3.54 9.50
CA LYS A 259 -7.87 -4.83 9.45
C LYS A 259 -7.80 -5.45 8.06
N LEU A 260 -8.77 -5.14 7.20
CA LEU A 260 -8.85 -5.70 5.84
C LEU A 260 -7.55 -5.50 5.03
N PRO A 261 -7.02 -4.27 4.84
CA PRO A 261 -5.80 -4.06 4.08
C PRO A 261 -4.56 -4.69 4.72
N GLY A 262 -4.54 -4.84 6.06
CA GLY A 262 -3.45 -5.50 6.77
C GLY A 262 -3.36 -6.98 6.44
N ASP A 263 -4.48 -7.68 6.55
CA ASP A 263 -4.57 -9.11 6.25
C ASP A 263 -4.42 -9.37 4.75
N PHE A 264 -4.96 -8.49 3.90
CA PHE A 264 -4.75 -8.55 2.47
C PHE A 264 -3.28 -8.39 2.11
N ALA A 265 -2.51 -7.49 2.76
CA ALA A 265 -1.08 -7.32 2.49
C ALA A 265 -0.27 -8.58 2.80
N VAL A 266 -0.65 -9.34 3.84
CA VAL A 266 -0.02 -10.64 4.16
C VAL A 266 -0.32 -11.66 3.07
N TRP A 267 -1.58 -11.77 2.63
CA TRP A 267 -1.94 -12.63 1.50
C TRP A 267 -1.22 -12.21 0.20
N ALA A 268 -1.19 -10.91 -0.08
CA ALA A 268 -0.52 -10.33 -1.22
C ALA A 268 0.98 -10.61 -1.23
N ALA A 269 1.61 -10.79 -0.07
CA ALA A 269 3.02 -11.17 0.06
C ALA A 269 3.28 -12.68 -0.12
N SER A 270 2.28 -13.55 -0.05
CA SER A 270 2.44 -15.01 -0.17
C SER A 270 2.53 -15.52 -1.63
N GLU A 271 2.93 -16.78 -1.80
CA GLU A 271 2.95 -17.43 -3.12
C GLU A 271 1.56 -17.51 -3.78
N GLU A 272 0.48 -17.53 -2.98
CA GLU A 272 -0.89 -17.58 -3.51
C GLU A 272 -1.22 -16.40 -4.43
N ALA A 273 -0.59 -15.25 -4.22
CA ALA A 273 -0.82 -14.03 -4.99
C ALA A 273 0.16 -13.84 -6.17
N GLU A 274 1.05 -14.80 -6.46
CA GLU A 274 2.10 -14.63 -7.47
C GLU A 274 1.57 -14.42 -8.89
N PHE A 275 0.42 -15.00 -9.22
CA PHE A 275 -0.26 -14.81 -10.51
C PHE A 275 -0.73 -13.35 -10.74
N LEU A 276 -0.74 -12.51 -9.69
CA LEU A 276 -1.04 -11.08 -9.77
C LEU A 276 0.20 -10.20 -9.93
N HIS A 277 1.37 -10.77 -10.20
CA HIS A 277 2.60 -10.01 -10.39
C HIS A 277 2.44 -8.88 -11.43
N GLY A 278 2.76 -7.65 -10.99
CA GLY A 278 2.64 -6.43 -11.77
C GLY A 278 1.21 -6.00 -12.06
N ARG A 279 0.24 -6.36 -11.20
CA ARG A 279 -1.17 -5.98 -11.33
C ARG A 279 -1.60 -5.07 -10.18
N PHE A 280 -2.70 -4.36 -10.41
CA PHE A 280 -3.45 -3.58 -9.43
C PHE A 280 -4.78 -4.29 -9.11
N VAL A 281 -5.06 -4.52 -7.83
CA VAL A 281 -6.30 -5.16 -7.36
C VAL A 281 -6.90 -4.37 -6.19
N TRP A 282 -8.08 -4.76 -5.70
CA TRP A 282 -8.66 -4.15 -4.48
C TRP A 282 -8.58 -5.14 -3.33
N ALA A 283 -8.22 -4.67 -2.13
CA ALA A 283 -8.23 -5.52 -0.93
C ALA A 283 -9.62 -6.11 -0.63
N LYS A 284 -10.66 -5.42 -1.08
CA LYS A 284 -12.07 -5.83 -0.95
C LYS A 284 -12.42 -7.02 -1.83
N TRP A 285 -11.68 -7.31 -2.91
CA TRP A 285 -12.00 -8.42 -3.79
C TRP A 285 -11.82 -9.77 -3.08
N ASP A 286 -12.76 -10.70 -3.26
CA ASP A 286 -12.63 -12.06 -2.74
C ASP A 286 -11.48 -12.79 -3.45
N VAL A 287 -10.43 -13.12 -2.69
CA VAL A 287 -9.23 -13.77 -3.25
C VAL A 287 -9.50 -15.20 -3.72
N ASN A 288 -10.55 -15.87 -3.25
CA ASN A 288 -10.93 -17.18 -3.76
C ASN A 288 -11.57 -17.05 -5.15
N GLU A 289 -12.37 -16.00 -5.38
CA GLU A 289 -12.84 -15.67 -6.75
C GLU A 289 -11.66 -15.35 -7.66
N LEU A 290 -10.71 -14.51 -7.22
CA LEU A 290 -9.49 -14.20 -8.00
C LEU A 290 -8.67 -15.45 -8.35
N LYS A 291 -8.53 -16.39 -7.41
CA LYS A 291 -7.82 -17.65 -7.60
C LYS A 291 -8.61 -18.69 -8.40
N SER A 292 -9.90 -18.49 -8.62
CA SER A 292 -10.74 -19.45 -9.36
C SER A 292 -10.18 -19.68 -10.76
N VAL A 293 -10.26 -20.92 -11.25
CA VAL A 293 -9.68 -21.30 -12.55
C VAL A 293 -10.14 -20.36 -13.69
N PRO A 294 -11.44 -20.02 -13.83
CA PRO A 294 -11.88 -19.15 -14.92
C PRO A 294 -11.27 -17.75 -14.86
N LEU A 295 -11.26 -17.12 -13.68
CA LEU A 295 -10.77 -15.75 -13.53
C LEU A 295 -9.24 -15.69 -13.57
N ARG A 296 -8.56 -16.64 -12.93
CA ARG A 296 -7.10 -16.74 -12.99
C ARG A 296 -6.60 -16.96 -14.42
N THR A 297 -7.24 -17.85 -15.18
CA THR A 297 -6.89 -18.05 -16.60
C THR A 297 -7.03 -16.77 -17.39
N LYS A 298 -8.12 -16.01 -17.18
CA LYS A 298 -8.34 -14.72 -17.84
C LYS A 298 -7.28 -13.68 -17.47
N ILE A 299 -6.85 -13.65 -16.21
CA ILE A 299 -5.79 -12.76 -15.70
C ILE A 299 -4.43 -13.09 -16.33
N GLU A 300 -4.08 -14.37 -16.41
CA GLU A 300 -2.80 -14.84 -16.93
C GLU A 300 -2.72 -14.69 -18.46
N GLN A 301 -3.83 -14.90 -19.18
CA GLN A 301 -3.87 -14.78 -20.65
C GLN A 301 -3.99 -13.32 -21.15
N ASN A 302 -4.44 -12.39 -20.30
CA ASN A 302 -4.56 -10.98 -20.68
C ASN A 302 -3.46 -10.15 -20.01
N PRO A 303 -2.37 -9.80 -20.73
CA PRO A 303 -1.28 -9.01 -20.17
C PRO A 303 -1.70 -7.59 -19.77
N SER A 304 -2.80 -7.04 -20.29
CA SER A 304 -3.24 -5.68 -19.95
C SER A 304 -4.23 -5.63 -18.80
N LEU A 305 -4.92 -6.75 -18.48
CA LEU A 305 -5.95 -6.77 -17.44
C LEU A 305 -5.36 -6.33 -16.09
N PHE A 306 -6.03 -5.46 -15.35
CA PHE A 306 -5.55 -4.97 -14.04
C PHE A 306 -4.19 -4.24 -14.08
N ARG A 307 -3.73 -3.79 -15.26
CA ARG A 307 -2.60 -2.86 -15.38
C ARG A 307 -3.12 -1.48 -15.77
N VAL A 308 -2.37 -0.45 -15.39
CA VAL A 308 -2.66 0.92 -15.80
C VAL A 308 -2.29 1.07 -17.27
N GLY A 309 -3.24 1.50 -18.09
CA GLY A 309 -3.06 1.70 -19.53
C GLY A 309 -4.40 1.84 -20.25
N VAL A 310 -4.35 2.26 -21.50
CA VAL A 310 -5.53 2.31 -22.37
C VAL A 310 -5.62 0.99 -23.12
N SER A 311 -6.74 0.27 -22.95
CA SER A 311 -7.02 -0.94 -23.74
C SER A 311 -7.74 -0.55 -25.03
N GLY A 312 -7.07 -0.68 -26.17
CA GLY A 312 -7.68 -0.42 -27.48
C GLY A 312 -6.65 0.01 -28.55
N PHE A 313 -6.01 -0.98 -29.17
CA PHE A 313 -5.37 -0.86 -30.48
C PHE A 313 -5.94 -1.94 -31.39
#